data_AF-A0A972ZED3-F1
#
_entry.id   AF-A0A972ZED3-F1
#
_cell.length_a   1.000
_cell.length_b   1.000
_cell.length_c   1.000
_cell.angle_alpha   90.00
_cell.angle_beta   90.00
_cell.angle_gamma   90.00
#
_symmetry.space_group_name_H-M   'P 1'
#
loop_
_entity.id
_entity.type
_entity.pdbx_description
1 polymer ?
#
loop_
_entity_poly.entity_id
_entity_poly.type
_entity_poly.pdbx_seq_one_letter_code
_entity_poly.pdbx_strand_id
1 'polypeptide(L)'
;MHIRSLKHIVQAVDALVHPDQIIVMGSSSLLAHDTLLGEPGQPLELSLDADLLLDPTDEAQAGVLHEAIGEGSLFHREYGVYADLLRPQIEETLPPGWRERCKAIEGVDRVVCLDPYDLAVVKLCVGRDKDVELLQGLLARGLIDLDKLRARYQATPMDERLMFRSGRVLSRLS
;
A
#
# COMPACT_ATOMS: atom_id res chain seq x y z
N MET A 1 7.31 3.29 9.23
CA MET A 1 7.84 2.24 8.35
C MET A 1 8.97 2.80 7.50
N HIS A 2 10.20 2.41 7.84
CA HIS A 2 11.36 2.59 6.97
C HIS A 2 11.42 1.50 5.90
N ILE A 3 12.12 1.76 4.79
CA ILE A 3 12.36 0.76 3.74
C ILE A 3 13.03 -0.51 4.26
N ARG A 4 13.89 -0.40 5.29
CA ARG A 4 14.53 -1.54 5.95
C ARG A 4 13.51 -2.45 6.65
N SER A 5 12.51 -1.87 7.29
CA SER A 5 11.43 -2.62 7.93
C SER A 5 10.54 -3.34 6.91
N LEU A 6 10.18 -2.67 5.81
CA LEU A 6 9.43 -3.28 4.72
C LEU A 6 10.21 -4.46 4.10
N LYS A 7 11.51 -4.26 3.83
CA LYS A 7 12.40 -5.34 3.33
C LYS A 7 12.45 -6.52 4.31
N HIS A 8 12.52 -6.25 5.61
CA HIS A 8 12.54 -7.31 6.62
C HIS A 8 11.22 -8.11 6.64
N ILE A 9 10.08 -7.44 6.55
CA ILE A 9 8.77 -8.11 6.44
C ILE A 9 8.74 -9.03 5.23
N VAL A 10 9.05 -8.52 4.03
CA VAL A 10 8.92 -9.33 2.80
C VAL A 10 9.97 -10.46 2.73
N GLN A 11 11.13 -10.29 3.37
CA GLN A 11 12.11 -11.36 3.54
C GLN A 11 11.59 -12.46 4.48
N ALA A 12 10.90 -12.08 5.56
CA ALA A 12 10.28 -13.04 6.47
C ALA A 12 9.13 -13.82 5.80
N VAL A 13 8.30 -13.13 5.02
CA VAL A 13 7.26 -13.78 4.18
C VAL A 13 7.90 -14.80 3.24
N ASP A 14 8.93 -14.39 2.52
CA ASP A 14 9.63 -15.26 1.56
C ASP A 14 10.22 -16.50 2.23
N ALA A 15 10.85 -16.34 3.39
CA ALA A 15 11.45 -17.45 4.13
C ALA A 15 10.41 -18.46 4.70
N LEU A 16 9.16 -18.02 4.89
CA LEU A 16 8.10 -18.86 5.47
C LEU A 16 7.32 -19.65 4.43
N VAL A 17 6.98 -19.02 3.31
CA VAL A 17 6.03 -19.62 2.33
C VAL A 17 6.49 -19.57 0.88
N HIS A 18 7.60 -18.90 0.57
CA HIS A 18 8.17 -18.80 -0.79
C HIS A 18 7.11 -18.49 -1.88
N PRO A 19 6.37 -17.37 -1.77
CA PRO A 19 5.34 -17.05 -2.75
C PRO A 19 5.96 -16.67 -4.10
N ASP A 20 5.22 -16.89 -5.19
CA ASP A 20 5.68 -16.53 -6.55
C ASP A 20 5.89 -15.01 -6.68
N GLN A 21 4.94 -14.22 -6.15
CA GLN A 21 5.02 -12.77 -6.10
C GLN A 21 4.38 -12.22 -4.81
N ILE A 22 4.95 -11.12 -4.31
CA ILE A 22 4.36 -10.34 -3.21
C ILE A 22 4.04 -8.95 -3.75
N ILE A 23 2.80 -8.53 -3.59
CA ILE A 23 2.35 -7.18 -3.95
C ILE A 23 2.17 -6.38 -2.66
N VAL A 24 3.01 -5.38 -2.48
CA VAL A 24 2.90 -4.42 -1.38
C VAL A 24 1.86 -3.38 -1.75
N MET A 25 0.79 -3.35 -0.97
CA MET A 25 -0.31 -2.42 -1.06
C MET A 25 -0.17 -1.36 0.04
N GLY A 26 -1.19 -0.53 0.20
CA GLY A 26 -1.23 0.43 1.30
C GLY A 26 -0.14 1.48 1.23
N SER A 27 0.08 2.19 2.34
CA SER A 27 0.99 3.35 2.34
C SER A 27 2.47 2.96 2.23
N SER A 28 2.86 1.74 2.64
CA SER A 28 4.24 1.26 2.56
C SER A 28 4.70 1.03 1.11
N SER A 29 3.78 0.80 0.17
CA SER A 29 4.06 0.73 -1.28
C SER A 29 4.81 1.96 -1.82
N LEU A 30 4.58 3.13 -1.24
CA LEU A 30 5.22 4.37 -1.63
C LEU A 30 6.75 4.34 -1.45
N LEU A 31 7.28 3.46 -0.60
CA LEU A 31 8.72 3.34 -0.36
C LEU A 31 9.49 2.81 -1.57
N ALA A 32 8.83 2.18 -2.55
CA ALA A 32 9.47 1.87 -3.84
C ALA A 32 9.69 3.13 -4.70
N HIS A 33 8.93 4.20 -4.46
CA HIS A 33 8.99 5.45 -5.22
C HIS A 33 9.86 6.49 -4.52
N ASP A 34 9.75 6.60 -3.20
CA ASP A 34 10.58 7.48 -2.37
C ASP A 34 10.79 6.88 -0.97
N THR A 35 12.01 6.40 -0.72
CA THR A 35 12.36 5.83 0.59
C THR A 35 12.38 6.86 1.71
N LEU A 36 12.52 8.15 1.39
CA LEU A 36 12.54 9.22 2.40
C LEU A 36 11.21 9.34 3.13
N LEU A 37 10.09 8.86 2.55
CA LEU A 37 8.79 8.89 3.20
C LEU A 37 8.72 8.11 4.52
N GLY A 38 9.67 7.20 4.75
CA GLY A 38 9.80 6.44 5.98
C GLY A 38 10.72 7.05 7.04
N GLU A 39 11.44 8.13 6.74
CA GLU A 39 12.40 8.77 7.65
C GLU A 39 11.71 9.61 8.76
N PRO A 40 12.43 10.06 9.80
CA PRO A 40 11.82 10.83 10.89
C PRO A 40 11.12 12.11 10.41
N GLY A 41 9.93 12.36 10.95
CA GLY A 41 9.05 13.47 10.58
C GLY A 41 8.29 13.27 9.26
N GLN A 42 8.35 12.08 8.67
CA GLN A 42 7.76 11.80 7.35
C GLN A 42 6.47 10.98 7.49
N PRO A 43 5.57 11.01 6.48
CA PRO A 43 4.22 10.48 6.61
C PRO A 43 4.13 9.00 6.99
N LEU A 44 5.16 8.22 6.66
CA LEU A 44 5.18 6.79 6.96
C LEU A 44 5.92 6.47 8.24
N GLU A 45 6.60 7.40 8.93
CA GLU A 45 7.43 7.14 10.12
C GLU A 45 6.74 6.19 11.11
N LEU A 46 5.48 6.51 11.47
CA LEU A 46 4.69 5.79 12.46
C LEU A 46 3.89 4.59 11.92
N SER A 47 3.97 4.29 10.62
CA SER A 47 3.36 3.07 10.06
C SER A 47 4.11 1.83 10.54
N LEU A 48 3.39 0.85 11.07
CA LEU A 48 3.95 -0.40 11.60
C LEU A 48 3.56 -1.60 10.72
N ASP A 49 2.46 -1.47 10.00
CA ASP A 49 1.86 -2.43 9.09
C ASP A 49 2.39 -2.30 7.67
N ALA A 50 2.58 -3.44 7.01
CA ALA A 50 2.68 -3.52 5.55
C ALA A 50 1.53 -4.38 5.02
N ASP A 51 0.65 -3.77 4.23
CA ASP A 51 -0.43 -4.46 3.54
C ASP A 51 0.15 -5.29 2.39
N LEU A 52 -0.01 -6.62 2.41
CA LEU A 52 0.56 -7.53 1.43
C LEU A 52 -0.54 -8.38 0.78
N LEU A 53 -0.49 -8.51 -0.54
CA LEU A 53 -1.26 -9.49 -1.31
C LEU A 53 -0.29 -10.50 -1.92
N LEU A 54 -0.52 -11.79 -1.68
CA LEU A 54 0.22 -12.86 -2.35
C LEU A 54 -0.43 -13.19 -3.68
N ASP A 55 0.40 -13.40 -4.71
CA ASP A 55 -0.06 -13.77 -6.05
C ASP A 55 0.71 -15.01 -6.54
N PRO A 56 0.04 -16.18 -6.73
CA PRO A 56 -1.37 -16.41 -6.44
C PRO A 56 -1.66 -16.41 -4.94
N THR A 57 -2.91 -16.12 -4.56
CA THR A 57 -3.34 -16.20 -3.16
C THR A 57 -3.51 -17.64 -2.70
N ASP A 58 -2.95 -17.96 -1.53
CA ASP A 58 -3.10 -19.25 -0.86
C ASP A 58 -3.52 -19.02 0.61
N GLU A 59 -4.73 -19.48 0.97
CA GLU A 59 -5.28 -19.29 2.32
C GLU A 59 -4.50 -20.07 3.40
N ALA A 60 -3.88 -21.21 3.06
CA ALA A 60 -3.06 -21.95 4.00
C ALA A 60 -1.76 -21.18 4.30
N GLN A 61 -1.14 -20.60 3.27
CA GLN A 61 0.01 -19.71 3.45
C GLN A 61 -0.38 -18.46 4.24
N ALA A 62 -1.53 -17.85 3.94
CA ALA A 62 -2.02 -16.68 4.67
C ALA A 62 -2.21 -16.96 6.17
N GLY A 63 -2.73 -18.14 6.53
CA GLY A 63 -2.84 -18.58 7.93
C GLY A 63 -1.49 -18.67 8.64
N VAL A 64 -0.49 -19.31 8.01
CA VAL A 64 0.88 -19.42 8.54
C VAL A 64 1.50 -18.03 8.74
N LEU A 65 1.36 -17.13 7.76
CA LEU A 65 1.91 -15.79 7.84
C LEU A 65 1.24 -14.95 8.91
N HIS A 66 -0.08 -15.04 9.06
CA HIS A 66 -0.81 -14.32 10.10
C HIS A 66 -0.29 -14.68 11.50
N GLU A 67 -0.09 -15.96 11.79
CA GLU A 67 0.45 -16.40 13.07
C GLU A 67 1.92 -16.00 13.28
N ALA A 68 2.75 -16.13 12.24
CA ALA A 68 4.19 -15.95 12.33
C ALA A 68 4.62 -14.47 12.32
N ILE A 69 3.99 -13.65 11.47
CA ILE A 69 4.42 -12.28 11.17
C ILE A 69 3.28 -11.24 11.14
N GLY A 70 2.05 -11.67 11.44
CA GLY A 70 0.90 -10.79 11.56
C GLY A 70 0.89 -9.97 12.86
N GLU A 71 -0.16 -9.15 13.02
CA GLU A 71 -0.32 -8.32 14.20
C GLU A 71 -0.36 -9.16 15.48
N GLY A 72 0.58 -8.88 16.40
CA GLY A 72 0.61 -9.52 17.71
C GLY A 72 1.37 -10.85 17.72
N SER A 73 1.96 -11.24 16.59
CA SER A 73 2.94 -12.32 16.51
C SER A 73 4.21 -12.03 17.33
N LEU A 74 5.06 -13.05 17.49
CA LEU A 74 6.40 -12.84 18.07
C LEU A 74 7.23 -11.88 17.21
N PHE A 75 7.12 -11.97 15.88
CA PHE A 75 7.79 -11.06 14.97
C PHE A 75 7.35 -9.61 15.19
N HIS A 76 6.04 -9.36 15.33
CA HIS A 76 5.54 -8.00 15.64
C HIS A 76 6.12 -7.49 16.96
N ARG A 77 6.11 -8.29 18.02
CA ARG A 77 6.65 -7.87 19.33
C ARG A 77 8.15 -7.60 19.29
N GLU A 78 8.91 -8.39 18.54
CA GLU A 78 10.37 -8.27 18.46
C GLU A 78 10.82 -7.09 17.60
N TYR A 79 10.18 -6.89 16.45
CA TYR A 79 10.63 -5.92 15.43
C TYR A 79 9.75 -4.67 15.33
N GLY A 80 8.63 -4.63 16.05
CA GLY A 80 7.70 -3.49 16.08
C GLY A 80 6.95 -3.25 14.76
N VAL A 81 7.03 -4.18 13.81
CA VAL A 81 6.36 -4.11 12.50
C VAL A 81 5.75 -5.46 12.15
N TYR A 82 4.71 -5.46 11.32
CA TYR A 82 3.98 -6.68 10.96
C TYR A 82 3.43 -6.62 9.53
N ALA A 83 3.11 -7.79 8.98
CA ALA A 83 2.39 -7.89 7.72
C ALA A 83 0.88 -7.97 7.97
N ASP A 84 0.10 -7.19 7.24
CA ASP A 84 -1.33 -7.38 7.11
C ASP A 84 -1.63 -8.07 5.78
N LEU A 85 -2.15 -9.30 5.83
CA LEU A 85 -2.37 -10.11 4.64
C LEU A 85 -3.75 -9.80 4.07
N LEU A 86 -3.75 -9.17 2.89
CA LEU A 86 -4.94 -8.80 2.17
C LEU A 86 -5.54 -9.99 1.41
N ARG A 87 -6.86 -9.93 1.24
CA ARG A 87 -7.60 -10.85 0.38
C ARG A 87 -7.74 -10.29 -1.05
N PRO A 88 -7.91 -11.13 -2.08
CA PRO A 88 -7.98 -10.70 -3.49
C PRO A 88 -9.06 -9.66 -3.80
N GLN A 89 -10.13 -9.59 -3.00
CA GLN A 89 -11.20 -8.62 -3.18
C GLN A 89 -10.71 -7.16 -3.11
N ILE A 90 -9.54 -6.91 -2.50
CA ILE A 90 -8.94 -5.57 -2.51
C ILE A 90 -8.68 -5.08 -3.95
N GLU A 91 -8.40 -5.99 -4.89
CA GLU A 91 -8.14 -5.65 -6.29
C GLU A 91 -9.34 -4.98 -6.96
N GLU A 92 -10.56 -5.26 -6.50
CA GLU A 92 -11.80 -4.64 -7.01
C GLU A 92 -11.86 -3.14 -6.69
N THR A 93 -11.07 -2.67 -5.73
CA THR A 93 -10.99 -1.25 -5.34
C THR A 93 -9.96 -0.47 -6.16
N LEU A 94 -9.16 -1.15 -6.99
CA LEU A 94 -8.04 -0.56 -7.70
C LEU A 94 -8.42 -0.12 -9.12
N PRO A 95 -7.80 0.94 -9.65
CA PRO A 95 -8.07 1.41 -11.01
C PRO A 95 -7.65 0.38 -12.07
N PRO A 96 -8.28 0.34 -13.26
CA PRO A 96 -7.89 -0.55 -14.33
C PRO A 96 -6.40 -0.42 -14.70
N GLY A 97 -5.77 -1.56 -14.98
CA GLY A 97 -4.36 -1.64 -15.36
C GLY A 97 -3.36 -1.31 -14.25
N TRP A 98 -3.76 -1.42 -12.98
CA TRP A 98 -2.89 -1.10 -11.83
C TRP A 98 -1.67 -2.02 -11.73
N ARG A 99 -1.80 -3.30 -12.13
CA ARG A 99 -0.72 -4.30 -12.07
C ARG A 99 0.46 -3.91 -12.97
N GLU A 100 0.18 -3.37 -14.15
CA GLU A 100 1.17 -2.92 -15.12
C GLU A 100 1.94 -1.68 -14.66
N ARG A 101 1.42 -0.96 -13.67
CA ARG A 101 2.04 0.24 -13.10
C ARG A 101 2.80 -0.04 -11.81
N CYS A 102 2.71 -1.26 -11.26
CA CYS A 102 3.44 -1.61 -10.06
C CYS A 102 4.96 -1.50 -10.27
N LYS A 103 5.66 -1.06 -9.22
CA LYS A 103 7.11 -0.87 -9.23
C LYS A 103 7.80 -1.81 -8.26
N ALA A 104 8.78 -2.56 -8.72
CA ALA A 104 9.59 -3.42 -7.84
C ALA A 104 10.37 -2.61 -6.80
N ILE A 105 10.54 -3.18 -5.61
CA ILE A 105 11.50 -2.68 -4.62
C ILE A 105 12.92 -2.97 -5.14
N GLU A 106 13.81 -1.98 -5.05
CA GLU A 106 15.21 -2.15 -5.48
C GLU A 106 15.87 -3.35 -4.77
N GLY A 107 16.36 -4.29 -5.58
CA GLY A 107 17.03 -5.51 -5.14
C GLY A 107 16.10 -6.67 -4.77
N VAL A 108 14.78 -6.55 -4.99
CA VAL A 108 13.79 -7.60 -4.70
C VAL A 108 12.72 -7.65 -5.80
N ASP A 109 13.08 -8.12 -7.00
CA ASP A 109 12.25 -8.00 -8.22
C ASP A 109 10.86 -8.65 -8.11
N ARG A 110 10.70 -9.73 -7.32
CA ARG A 110 9.40 -10.39 -7.10
C ARG A 110 8.48 -9.66 -6.11
N VAL A 111 8.96 -8.57 -5.51
CA VAL A 111 8.20 -7.74 -4.58
C VAL A 111 7.88 -6.43 -5.28
N VAL A 112 6.63 -6.28 -5.68
CA VAL A 112 6.16 -5.11 -6.42
C VAL A 112 5.24 -4.25 -5.56
N CYS A 113 5.33 -2.94 -5.71
CA CYS A 113 4.59 -1.96 -4.94
C CYS A 113 3.56 -1.26 -5.81
N LEU A 114 2.39 -0.98 -5.26
CA LEU A 114 1.34 -0.21 -5.91
C LEU A 114 1.80 1.20 -6.31
N ASP A 115 1.36 1.66 -7.49
CA ASP A 115 1.64 3.01 -8.00
C ASP A 115 1.02 4.09 -7.08
N PRO A 116 1.70 5.23 -6.84
CA PRO A 116 1.20 6.28 -5.96
C PRO A 116 -0.17 6.82 -6.34
N TYR A 117 -0.52 6.88 -7.63
CA TYR A 117 -1.85 7.34 -8.04
C TYR A 117 -2.93 6.28 -7.82
N ASP A 118 -2.60 4.99 -7.95
CA ASP A 118 -3.53 3.91 -7.64
C ASP A 118 -3.82 3.85 -6.13
N LEU A 119 -2.77 3.96 -5.30
CA LEU A 119 -2.92 4.12 -3.85
C LEU A 119 -3.78 5.36 -3.54
N ALA A 120 -3.52 6.48 -4.22
CA ALA A 120 -4.23 7.71 -3.95
C ALA A 120 -5.73 7.60 -4.19
N VAL A 121 -6.17 6.88 -5.24
CA VAL A 121 -7.59 6.60 -5.46
C VAL A 121 -8.19 5.79 -4.32
N VAL A 122 -7.52 4.73 -3.85
CA VAL A 122 -7.97 3.95 -2.68
C VAL A 122 -8.11 4.85 -1.44
N LYS A 123 -7.16 5.76 -1.22
CA LYS A 123 -7.17 6.71 -0.10
C LYS A 123 -8.30 7.73 -0.20
N LEU A 124 -8.67 8.17 -1.41
CA LEU A 124 -9.85 9.01 -1.63
C LEU A 124 -11.15 8.26 -1.26
N CYS A 125 -11.24 6.99 -1.61
CA CYS A 125 -12.39 6.13 -1.27
C CYS A 125 -12.54 5.92 0.25
N VAL A 126 -11.42 5.72 0.95
CA VAL A 126 -11.39 5.52 2.41
C VAL A 126 -11.64 6.84 3.16
N GLY A 127 -10.92 7.90 2.79
CA GLY A 127 -11.22 9.29 3.18
C GLY A 127 -11.03 9.66 4.64
N ARG A 128 -10.19 8.96 5.42
CA ARG A 128 -9.87 9.35 6.81
C ARG A 128 -8.97 10.58 6.81
N ASP A 129 -8.92 11.34 7.89
CA ASP A 129 -8.10 12.57 7.94
C ASP A 129 -6.61 12.29 7.69
N LYS A 130 -6.07 11.19 8.26
CA LYS A 130 -4.71 10.74 7.97
C LYS A 130 -4.46 10.40 6.49
N ASP A 131 -5.48 9.94 5.77
CA ASP A 131 -5.36 9.63 4.35
C ASP A 131 -5.30 10.92 3.54
N VAL A 132 -6.08 11.95 3.92
CA VAL A 132 -6.01 13.28 3.30
C VAL A 132 -4.67 13.95 3.55
N GLU A 133 -4.15 13.89 4.78
CA GLU A 133 -2.82 14.40 5.14
C GLU A 133 -1.71 13.72 4.32
N LEU A 134 -1.79 12.39 4.15
CA LEU A 134 -0.87 11.66 3.29
C LEU A 134 -0.93 12.19 1.85
N LEU A 135 -2.12 12.31 1.26
CA LEU A 135 -2.27 12.79 -0.13
C LEU A 135 -1.76 14.21 -0.33
N GLN A 136 -2.03 15.12 0.61
CA GLN A 136 -1.46 16.47 0.61
C GLN A 136 0.07 16.43 0.69
N GLY A 137 0.63 15.55 1.53
CA GLY A 137 2.06 15.32 1.64
C GLY A 137 2.70 14.78 0.36
N LEU A 138 2.00 13.94 -0.41
CA LEU A 138 2.45 13.44 -1.71
C LEU A 138 2.40 14.51 -2.80
N LEU A 139 1.33 15.32 -2.83
CA LEU A 139 1.18 16.46 -3.74
C LEU A 139 2.28 17.50 -3.51
N ALA A 140 2.54 17.86 -2.25
CA ALA A 140 3.57 18.83 -1.89
C ALA A 140 5.00 18.38 -2.29
N ARG A 141 5.24 17.06 -2.34
CA ARG A 141 6.51 16.46 -2.78
C ARG A 141 6.60 16.25 -4.29
N GLY A 142 5.52 16.48 -5.04
CA GLY A 142 5.46 16.21 -6.48
C GLY A 142 5.49 14.71 -6.82
N LEU A 143 5.21 13.83 -5.86
CA LEU A 143 5.09 12.39 -6.10
C LEU A 143 3.81 12.02 -6.84
N ILE A 144 2.78 12.85 -6.68
CA ILE A 144 1.56 12.85 -7.47
C ILE A 144 1.21 14.29 -7.84
N ASP A 145 0.38 14.45 -8.87
CA ASP A 145 -0.22 15.73 -9.26
C ASP A 145 -1.74 15.59 -9.36
N LEU A 146 -2.45 16.71 -9.17
CA LEU A 146 -3.90 16.69 -9.03
C LEU A 146 -4.62 16.32 -10.33
N ASP A 147 -4.05 16.65 -11.48
CA ASP A 147 -4.70 16.39 -12.77
C ASP A 147 -4.62 14.91 -13.15
N LYS A 148 -3.47 14.26 -12.96
CA LYS A 148 -3.36 12.81 -13.13
C LYS A 148 -4.15 12.04 -12.07
N LEU A 149 -4.20 12.53 -10.83
CA LEU A 149 -5.04 11.93 -9.79
C LEU A 149 -6.53 11.99 -10.18
N ARG A 150 -7.01 13.14 -10.68
CA ARG A 150 -8.38 13.28 -11.21
C ARG A 150 -8.65 12.33 -12.36
N ALA A 151 -7.72 12.21 -13.31
CA ALA A 151 -7.87 11.28 -14.44
C ALA A 151 -7.94 9.83 -13.97
N ARG A 152 -7.08 9.42 -13.02
CA ARG A 152 -7.10 8.07 -12.45
C ARG A 152 -8.40 7.80 -11.69
N TYR A 153 -8.84 8.75 -10.88
CA TYR A 153 -10.11 8.70 -10.16
C TYR A 153 -11.30 8.51 -11.11
N GLN A 154 -11.38 9.30 -12.19
CA GLN A 154 -12.46 9.21 -13.19
C GLN A 154 -12.46 7.87 -13.96
N ALA A 155 -11.29 7.28 -14.17
CA ALA A 155 -11.15 6.00 -14.85
C ALA A 155 -11.47 4.79 -13.94
N THR A 156 -11.60 4.99 -12.64
CA THR A 156 -11.82 3.91 -11.68
C THR A 156 -13.31 3.59 -11.59
N PRO A 157 -13.73 2.34 -11.87
CA PRO A 157 -15.11 1.93 -11.70
C PRO A 157 -15.53 2.05 -10.23
N MET A 158 -16.56 2.86 -9.97
CA MET A 158 -17.14 3.04 -8.63
C MET A 158 -18.64 3.15 -8.74
N ASP A 159 -19.37 2.69 -7.71
CA ASP A 159 -20.79 3.02 -7.59
C ASP A 159 -20.98 4.54 -7.33
N GLU A 160 -22.18 5.06 -7.60
CA GLU A 160 -22.47 6.49 -7.46
C GLU A 160 -22.19 7.02 -6.04
N ARG A 161 -22.43 6.20 -5.02
CA ARG A 161 -22.25 6.58 -3.62
C ARG A 161 -20.77 6.74 -3.28
N LEU A 162 -19.95 5.79 -3.71
CA LEU A 162 -18.51 5.80 -3.50
C LEU A 162 -17.86 6.92 -4.30
N MET A 163 -18.29 7.11 -5.56
CA MET A 163 -17.86 8.23 -6.40
C MET A 163 -18.15 9.57 -5.71
N PHE A 164 -19.39 9.80 -5.24
CA PHE A 164 -19.73 11.05 -4.56
C PHE A 164 -18.89 11.28 -3.28
N ARG A 165 -18.70 10.24 -2.45
CA ARG A 165 -17.92 10.35 -1.22
C ARG A 165 -16.45 10.67 -1.48
N SER A 166 -15.81 9.92 -2.38
CA SER A 166 -14.41 10.13 -2.75
C SER A 166 -14.18 11.46 -3.47
N GLY A 167 -15.13 11.92 -4.28
CA GLY A 167 -15.09 13.24 -4.92
C GLY A 167 -15.04 14.39 -3.91
N ARG A 168 -15.76 14.28 -2.78
CA ARG A 168 -15.67 15.26 -1.68
C ARG A 168 -14.31 15.26 -0.99
N VAL A 169 -13.63 14.11 -0.93
CA VAL A 169 -12.27 14.03 -0.41
C VAL A 169 -11.30 14.68 -1.40
N LEU A 170 -11.46 14.39 -2.69
CA LEU A 170 -10.64 14.96 -3.76
C LEU A 170 -10.74 16.50 -3.81
N SER A 171 -11.92 17.07 -3.57
CA SER A 171 -12.08 18.52 -3.48
C SER A 171 -11.41 19.18 -2.26
N ARG A 172 -10.97 18.40 -1.26
CA ARG A 172 -10.17 18.92 -0.13
C ARG A 172 -8.68 19.04 -0.49
N LEU A 173 -8.27 18.49 -1.63
CA LEU A 173 -6.87 18.49 -2.11
C LEU A 173 -6.56 19.63 -3.07
N SER A 174 -7.58 20.40 -3.48
CA SER A 174 -7.47 21.58 -4.36
C SER A 174 -7.41 22.88 -3.58
#